data_AF-A0A954QQK4-F1
#
_entry.id   AF-A0A954QQK4-F1
#
_cell.length_a   1.000
_cell.length_b   1.000
_cell.length_c   1.000
_cell.angle_alpha   90.00
_cell.angle_beta   90.00
_cell.angle_gamma   90.00
#
_symmetry.space_group_name_H-M   'P 1'
#
loop_
_entity.id
_entity.type
_entity.pdbx_description
1 polymer ?
#
loop_
_entity_poly.entity_id
_entity_poly.type
_entity_poly.pdbx_seq_one_letter_code
_entity_poly.pdbx_strand_id
1 'polypeptide(L)'
;MSSIPINSPTSSSQTMTRVRDNAFSLHTVLSWLGSMKITVASFFAAIGLIFLGTLAQVNRDVWQVFEVYFRVWITWVDVGVLFPTSWFPQLATSQAAAIFSLVAVVGAGLGGALIWLNRNDLLRAPLYAAALMGLGIFLAVSVMWKQGFIFPGGALIGATMGVNLLAAHLTRYKIRAKGNRLAIGLAWSAAGLVLTWLVISSGHNAGGFQGQPPFEWTTLWQWVKGLLTITALGLIAYGLFVKASTRYVRPICVASGLLLGAIAIWLWSTGTSTYLGNSGMRVLWQLILATLAGIVLLIGAVLLFYQRAGVVVLHMGIGLLMFGQWFVYQYDVEEQMT
;
A
#
# COMPACT_ATOMS: atom_id res chain seq x y z
N MET A 1 74.22 -27.22 -2.22
CA MET A 1 73.58 -25.93 -2.58
C MET A 1 72.16 -25.97 -2.06
N SER A 2 71.91 -25.26 -0.96
CA SER A 2 70.60 -25.18 -0.30
C SER A 2 69.75 -24.16 -1.06
N SER A 3 68.52 -24.54 -1.42
CA SER A 3 67.55 -23.64 -2.04
C SER A 3 66.94 -22.74 -0.97
N ILE A 4 67.09 -21.44 -1.16
CA ILE A 4 66.46 -20.39 -0.35
C ILE A 4 64.95 -20.40 -0.67
N PRO A 5 64.05 -20.50 0.31
CA PRO A 5 62.63 -20.31 0.05
C PRO A 5 62.34 -18.81 -0.12
N ILE A 6 61.73 -18.45 -1.25
CA ILE A 6 61.20 -17.12 -1.52
C ILE A 6 60.00 -16.90 -0.61
N ASN A 7 60.15 -16.07 0.42
CA ASN A 7 59.03 -15.58 1.22
C ASN A 7 58.08 -14.77 0.31
N SER A 8 56.82 -15.20 0.25
CA SER A 8 55.74 -14.43 -0.36
C SER A 8 55.47 -13.16 0.48
N PRO A 9 55.24 -11.99 -0.15
CA PRO A 9 54.92 -10.79 0.60
C PRO A 9 53.51 -10.91 1.22
N THR A 10 53.52 -11.24 2.51
CA THR A 10 52.74 -10.65 3.61
C THR A 10 51.29 -10.23 3.34
N SER A 11 50.41 -10.90 4.07
CA SER A 11 48.97 -10.69 4.30
C SER A 11 48.53 -9.27 4.73
N SER A 12 49.45 -8.33 4.95
CA SER A 12 49.17 -6.97 5.45
C SER A 12 48.48 -6.07 4.41
N SER A 13 48.76 -6.26 3.11
CA SER A 13 48.12 -5.48 2.05
C SER A 13 46.64 -5.85 1.85
N GLN A 14 46.24 -7.08 2.18
CA GLN A 14 44.83 -7.49 2.12
C GLN A 14 44.04 -7.04 3.35
N THR A 15 44.71 -6.79 4.48
CA THR A 15 44.05 -6.25 5.68
C THR A 15 43.74 -4.76 5.53
N MET A 16 44.61 -3.97 4.89
CA MET A 16 44.37 -2.52 4.72
C MET A 16 43.31 -2.17 3.67
N THR A 17 43.04 -3.02 2.68
CA THR A 17 41.94 -2.78 1.72
C THR A 17 40.56 -3.03 2.35
N ARG A 18 40.46 -3.94 3.33
CA ARG A 18 39.19 -4.29 3.98
C ARG A 18 38.69 -3.27 5.00
N VAL A 19 39.56 -2.37 5.47
CA VAL A 19 39.25 -1.36 6.50
C VAL A 19 38.68 -0.07 5.90
N ARG A 20 38.84 0.17 4.59
CA ARG A 20 38.47 1.43 3.92
C ARG A 20 37.04 1.48 3.36
N ASP A 21 36.25 0.42 3.51
CA ASP A 21 34.85 0.36 3.05
C ASP A 21 33.83 0.77 4.13
N ASN A 22 34.27 1.32 5.26
CA ASN A 22 33.41 1.87 6.32
C ASN A 22 32.87 3.28 6.01
N ALA A 23 32.91 3.72 4.74
CA ALA A 23 32.17 4.90 4.35
C ALA A 23 30.67 4.56 4.32
N PHE A 24 29.89 5.27 5.12
CA PHE A 24 28.43 5.26 5.11
C PHE A 24 27.94 5.70 3.73
N SER A 25 27.98 4.78 2.75
CA SER A 25 27.61 5.07 1.37
C SER A 25 26.12 5.39 1.33
N LEU A 26 25.74 6.45 0.60
CA LEU A 26 24.35 6.82 0.34
C LEU A 26 23.51 5.61 -0.08
N HIS A 27 24.11 4.71 -0.87
CA HIS A 27 23.49 3.46 -1.29
C HIS A 27 23.16 2.53 -0.12
N THR A 28 24.06 2.40 0.86
CA THR A 28 23.83 1.58 2.07
C THR A 28 22.64 2.11 2.86
N VAL A 29 22.57 3.43 3.07
CA VAL A 29 21.47 4.10 3.77
C VAL A 29 20.14 3.88 3.04
N LEU A 30 20.10 4.17 1.74
CA LEU A 30 18.89 3.99 0.93
C LEU A 30 18.46 2.52 0.87
N SER A 31 19.40 1.58 0.83
CA SER A 31 19.06 0.15 0.81
C SER A 31 18.41 -0.31 2.11
N TRP A 32 18.84 0.26 3.25
CA TRP A 32 18.26 0.01 4.56
C TRP A 32 16.88 0.66 4.70
N LEU A 33 16.76 1.94 4.33
CA LEU A 33 15.51 2.69 4.33
C LEU A 33 14.45 2.04 3.43
N GLY A 34 14.87 1.49 2.30
CA GLY A 34 14.01 0.74 1.40
C GLY A 34 13.68 -0.67 1.88
N SER A 35 14.04 -1.13 3.08
CA SER A 35 13.86 -2.55 3.44
C SER A 35 12.37 -2.97 3.52
N MET A 36 12.10 -4.24 3.18
CA MET A 36 10.75 -4.83 3.32
C MET A 36 10.27 -4.86 4.77
N LYS A 37 11.19 -4.90 5.74
CA LYS A 37 10.86 -4.90 7.16
C LYS A 37 10.18 -3.58 7.56
N ILE A 38 10.71 -2.45 7.08
CA ILE A 38 10.09 -1.14 7.31
C ILE A 38 8.72 -1.08 6.64
N THR A 39 8.59 -1.62 5.41
CA THR A 39 7.29 -1.69 4.71
C THR A 39 6.26 -2.45 5.53
N VAL A 40 6.59 -3.67 5.98
CA VAL A 40 5.68 -4.53 6.75
C VAL A 40 5.34 -3.90 8.09
N ALA A 41 6.31 -3.35 8.81
CA ALA A 41 6.08 -2.69 10.09
C ALA A 41 5.18 -1.47 9.94
N SER A 42 5.42 -0.63 8.91
CA SER A 42 4.60 0.56 8.67
C SER A 42 3.18 0.19 8.23
N PHE A 43 3.03 -0.86 7.42
CA PHE A 43 1.70 -1.33 7.00
C PHE A 43 0.91 -1.90 8.18
N PHE A 44 1.56 -2.66 9.07
CA PHE A 44 0.93 -3.15 10.30
C PHE A 44 0.53 -1.99 11.22
N ALA A 45 1.40 -0.99 11.39
CA ALA A 45 1.09 0.21 12.15
C ALA A 45 -0.07 1.00 11.51
N ALA A 46 -0.12 1.11 10.18
CA ALA A 46 -1.19 1.78 9.45
C ALA A 46 -2.54 1.08 9.65
N ILE A 47 -2.58 -0.25 9.55
CA ILE A 47 -3.79 -1.04 9.84
C ILE A 47 -4.24 -0.80 11.29
N GLY A 48 -3.31 -0.85 12.24
CA GLY A 48 -3.59 -0.57 13.65
C GLY A 48 -4.15 0.84 13.86
N LEU A 49 -3.54 1.86 13.26
CA LEU A 49 -4.00 3.25 13.36
C LEU A 49 -5.38 3.45 12.74
N ILE A 50 -5.63 2.89 11.56
CA ILE A 50 -6.93 2.97 10.90
C ILE A 50 -8.00 2.30 11.77
N PHE A 51 -7.70 1.13 12.32
CA PHE A 51 -8.61 0.43 13.23
C PHE A 51 -8.92 1.27 14.48
N LEU A 52 -7.89 1.83 15.13
CA LEU A 52 -8.05 2.71 16.29
C LEU A 52 -8.86 3.96 15.96
N GLY A 53 -8.59 4.59 14.82
CA GLY A 53 -9.33 5.76 14.35
C GLY A 53 -10.81 5.45 14.13
N THR A 54 -11.12 4.33 13.47
CA THR A 54 -12.51 3.90 13.25
C THR A 54 -13.25 3.62 14.56
N LEU A 55 -12.59 3.02 15.55
CA LEU A 55 -13.19 2.82 16.87
C LEU A 55 -13.39 4.15 17.62
N ALA A 56 -12.44 5.09 17.49
CA ALA A 56 -12.54 6.39 18.12
C ALA A 56 -13.74 7.21 17.60
N GLN A 57 -14.17 6.99 16.35
CA GLN A 57 -15.34 7.64 15.76
C GLN A 57 -16.66 7.32 16.46
N VAL A 58 -16.71 6.33 17.36
CA VAL A 58 -17.90 6.06 18.18
C VAL A 58 -18.21 7.23 19.12
N ASN A 59 -17.16 7.92 19.62
CA ASN A 59 -17.29 8.98 20.61
C ASN A 59 -16.68 10.32 20.16
N ARG A 60 -16.15 10.40 18.94
CA ARG A 60 -15.48 11.59 18.40
C ARG A 60 -15.96 11.83 16.98
N ASP A 61 -16.06 13.09 16.62
CA ASP A 61 -16.29 13.45 15.23
C ASP A 61 -15.09 13.04 14.36
N VAL A 62 -15.33 12.81 13.06
CA VAL A 62 -14.31 12.39 12.09
C VAL A 62 -13.12 13.36 12.10
N TRP A 63 -13.36 14.67 12.15
CA TRP A 63 -12.31 15.69 12.14
C TRP A 63 -11.40 15.61 13.38
N GLN A 64 -12.01 15.40 14.55
CA GLN A 64 -11.26 15.22 15.79
C GLN A 64 -10.40 13.95 15.74
N VAL A 65 -10.91 12.88 15.15
CA VAL A 65 -10.12 11.66 14.95
C VAL A 65 -8.95 11.91 14.00
N PHE A 66 -9.15 12.67 12.92
CA PHE A 66 -8.08 13.07 12.01
C PHE A 66 -6.98 13.86 12.71
N GLU A 67 -7.34 14.85 13.53
CA GLU A 67 -6.38 15.66 14.26
C GLU A 67 -5.60 14.85 15.30
N VAL A 68 -6.28 14.01 16.08
CA VAL A 68 -5.66 13.30 17.21
C VAL A 68 -4.84 12.08 16.76
N TYR A 69 -5.25 11.38 15.70
CA TYR A 69 -4.60 10.14 15.28
C TYR A 69 -3.78 10.27 13.99
N PHE A 70 -4.26 11.02 13.01
CA PHE A 70 -3.70 10.97 11.65
C PHE A 70 -2.75 12.12 11.33
N ARG A 71 -3.02 13.34 11.81
CA ARG A 71 -2.18 14.54 11.54
C ARG A 71 -0.94 14.65 12.44
N VAL A 72 -0.90 13.92 13.55
CA VAL A 72 0.22 13.91 14.49
C VAL A 72 1.27 12.86 14.14
N TRP A 73 2.52 13.10 14.58
CA TRP A 73 3.62 12.14 14.46
C TRP A 73 3.50 11.01 15.47
N ILE A 74 3.06 11.33 16.68
CA ILE A 74 2.87 10.39 17.78
C ILE A 74 1.53 10.70 18.41
N THR A 75 0.70 9.67 18.60
CA THR A 75 -0.63 9.81 19.20
C THR A 75 -0.70 9.07 20.52
N TRP A 76 -1.47 9.63 21.45
CA TRP A 76 -1.85 8.96 22.67
C TRP A 76 -3.17 8.24 22.46
N VAL A 77 -3.19 6.94 22.74
CA VAL A 77 -4.37 6.09 22.55
C VAL A 77 -4.94 5.75 23.92
N ASP A 78 -6.12 6.28 24.21
CA ASP A 78 -6.88 5.91 25.41
C ASP A 78 -7.37 4.47 25.28
N VAL A 79 -7.16 3.65 26.31
CA VAL A 79 -7.52 2.22 26.27
C VAL A 79 -9.03 2.02 26.05
N GLY A 80 -9.85 2.98 26.50
CA GLY A 80 -11.31 2.96 26.30
C GLY A 80 -11.71 2.93 24.83
N VAL A 81 -10.86 3.40 23.90
CA VAL A 81 -11.14 3.34 22.45
C VAL A 81 -11.21 1.89 21.96
N LEU A 82 -10.43 0.98 22.54
CA LEU A 82 -10.45 -0.44 22.19
C LEU A 82 -11.69 -1.18 22.72
N PHE A 83 -12.46 -0.53 23.60
CA PHE A 83 -13.68 -1.07 24.20
C PHE A 83 -14.82 -0.06 24.01
N PRO A 84 -15.33 0.09 22.77
CA PRO A 84 -16.35 1.10 22.47
C PRO A 84 -17.62 0.87 23.31
N THR A 85 -18.22 1.96 23.76
CA THR A 85 -19.42 1.98 24.61
C THR A 85 -20.63 1.30 23.96
N SER A 86 -20.68 1.26 22.63
CA SER A 86 -21.70 0.54 21.87
C SER A 86 -21.65 -0.98 22.06
N TRP A 87 -20.48 -1.55 22.39
CA TRP A 87 -20.30 -2.98 22.63
C TRP A 87 -20.14 -3.29 24.12
N PHE A 88 -19.55 -2.37 24.89
CA PHE A 88 -19.21 -2.55 26.30
C PHE A 88 -19.79 -1.42 27.18
N PRO A 89 -21.13 -1.25 27.25
CA PRO A 89 -21.76 -0.07 27.86
C PRO A 89 -21.51 0.07 29.37
N GLN A 90 -21.22 -1.02 30.07
CA GLN A 90 -21.04 -1.05 31.53
C GLN A 90 -19.57 -1.26 31.96
N LEU A 91 -18.64 -1.34 31.00
CA LEU A 91 -17.25 -1.63 31.29
C LEU A 91 -16.52 -0.36 31.74
N ALA A 92 -16.08 -0.33 32.99
CA ALA A 92 -15.30 0.80 33.50
C ALA A 92 -13.91 0.86 32.82
N THR A 93 -13.34 2.05 32.65
CA THR A 93 -12.02 2.23 32.01
C THR A 93 -10.91 1.46 32.72
N SER A 94 -10.98 1.35 34.05
CA SER A 94 -10.03 0.55 34.84
C SER A 94 -10.13 -0.95 34.55
N GLN A 95 -11.33 -1.47 34.27
CA GLN A 95 -11.53 -2.86 33.87
C GLN A 95 -11.01 -3.10 32.45
N ALA A 96 -11.30 -2.18 31.52
CA ALA A 96 -10.75 -2.19 30.17
C ALA A 96 -9.20 -2.17 30.18
N ALA A 97 -8.61 -1.33 31.04
CA ALA A 97 -7.16 -1.28 31.25
C ALA A 97 -6.58 -2.60 31.74
N ALA A 98 -7.23 -3.24 32.72
CA ALA A 98 -6.81 -4.54 33.24
C ALA A 98 -6.88 -5.63 32.16
N ILE A 99 -7.98 -5.69 31.39
CA ILE A 99 -8.16 -6.65 30.29
C ILE A 99 -7.08 -6.44 29.22
N PHE A 100 -6.89 -5.20 28.76
CA PHE A 100 -5.88 -4.89 27.75
C PHE A 100 -4.48 -5.25 28.24
N SER A 101 -4.14 -4.91 29.48
CA SER A 101 -2.82 -5.20 30.07
C SER A 101 -2.55 -6.70 30.14
N LEU A 102 -3.56 -7.50 30.51
CA LEU A 102 -3.46 -8.96 30.50
C LEU A 102 -3.23 -9.48 29.07
N VAL A 103 -4.01 -9.02 28.10
CA VAL A 103 -3.88 -9.41 26.68
C VAL A 103 -2.51 -9.02 26.12
N ALA A 104 -2.01 -7.83 26.44
CA ALA A 104 -0.71 -7.34 25.99
C ALA A 104 0.44 -8.20 26.52
N VAL A 105 0.44 -8.54 27.82
CA VAL A 105 1.48 -9.37 28.44
C VAL A 105 1.41 -10.82 27.96
N VAL A 106 0.21 -11.42 27.94
CA VAL A 106 0.02 -12.81 27.49
C VAL A 106 0.36 -12.94 26.00
N GLY A 107 -0.12 -12.01 25.17
CA GLY A 107 0.17 -11.98 23.74
C GLY A 107 1.66 -11.80 23.45
N ALA A 108 2.33 -10.87 24.15
CA ALA A 108 3.77 -10.68 24.04
C ALA A 108 4.56 -11.92 24.52
N GLY A 109 4.11 -12.58 25.59
CA GLY A 109 4.71 -13.79 26.11
C GLY A 109 4.59 -14.97 25.14
N LEU A 110 3.40 -15.20 24.58
CA LEU A 110 3.17 -16.24 23.57
C LEU A 110 3.98 -15.95 22.29
N GLY A 111 3.97 -14.71 21.81
CA GLY A 111 4.77 -14.31 20.66
C GLY A 111 6.27 -14.49 20.90
N GLY A 112 6.76 -14.11 22.09
CA GLY A 112 8.14 -14.29 22.49
C GLY A 112 8.52 -15.76 22.58
N ALA A 113 7.64 -16.60 23.13
CA ALA A 113 7.84 -18.05 23.18
C ALA A 113 7.94 -18.65 21.77
N LEU A 114 7.06 -18.26 20.84
CA LEU A 114 7.12 -18.72 19.45
C LEU A 114 8.43 -18.29 18.76
N ILE A 115 8.88 -17.06 18.99
CA ILE A 115 10.17 -16.56 18.46
C ILE A 115 11.33 -17.39 19.03
N TRP A 116 11.31 -17.69 20.33
CA TRP A 116 12.35 -18.51 20.96
C TRP A 116 12.34 -19.95 20.43
N LEU A 117 11.17 -20.56 20.29
CA LEU A 117 11.04 -21.93 19.77
C LEU A 117 11.52 -22.07 18.31
N ASN A 118 11.62 -20.97 17.57
CA ASN A 118 12.17 -20.96 16.21
C ASN A 118 13.71 -21.15 16.23
N ARG A 119 14.15 -22.39 15.96
CA ARG A 119 15.55 -22.86 15.98
C ARG A 119 16.48 -22.22 14.93
N ASN A 120 15.98 -21.33 14.07
CA ASN A 120 16.77 -20.78 12.96
C ASN A 120 17.79 -19.70 13.38
N ASP A 121 17.63 -19.06 14.56
CA ASP A 121 18.54 -18.01 15.02
C ASP A 121 18.65 -18.02 16.56
N LEU A 122 19.34 -19.02 17.12
CA LEU A 122 19.47 -19.22 18.58
C LEU A 122 20.11 -18.04 19.32
N LEU A 123 20.88 -17.19 18.63
CA LEU A 123 21.58 -16.07 19.25
C LEU A 123 20.66 -14.85 19.40
N ARG A 124 19.82 -14.56 18.40
CA ARG A 124 18.97 -13.35 18.41
C ARG A 124 17.54 -13.61 18.87
N ALA A 125 17.05 -14.84 18.75
CA ALA A 125 15.72 -15.22 19.22
C ALA A 125 15.43 -14.84 20.69
N PRO A 126 16.31 -15.09 21.68
CA PRO A 126 16.03 -14.70 23.07
C PRO A 126 15.98 -13.18 23.24
N LEU A 127 16.81 -12.43 22.50
CA LEU A 127 16.80 -10.98 22.53
C LEU A 127 15.48 -10.42 21.99
N TYR A 128 15.00 -10.93 20.86
CA TYR A 128 13.72 -10.51 20.29
C TYR A 128 12.52 -10.91 21.17
N ALA A 129 12.57 -12.10 21.77
CA ALA A 129 11.55 -12.56 22.71
C ALA A 129 11.51 -11.65 23.96
N ALA A 130 12.67 -11.31 24.52
CA ALA A 130 12.78 -10.41 25.65
C ALA A 130 12.32 -8.98 25.29
N ALA A 131 12.67 -8.49 24.10
CA ALA A 131 12.22 -7.18 23.62
C ALA A 131 10.69 -7.13 23.45
N LEU A 132 10.09 -8.18 22.89
CA LEU A 132 8.64 -8.28 22.74
C LEU A 132 7.93 -8.35 24.09
N MET A 133 8.45 -9.15 25.03
CA MET A 133 7.92 -9.21 26.39
C MET A 133 8.05 -7.85 27.10
N GLY A 134 9.20 -7.19 26.98
CA GLY A 134 9.43 -5.85 27.51
C GLY A 134 8.44 -4.82 26.96
N LEU A 135 8.12 -4.89 25.66
CA LEU A 135 7.08 -4.06 25.04
C LEU A 135 5.69 -4.36 25.63
N GLY A 136 5.32 -5.64 25.78
CA GLY A 136 4.03 -6.02 26.39
C GLY A 136 3.88 -5.53 27.83
N ILE A 137 4.93 -5.67 28.64
CA ILE A 137 4.98 -5.16 30.02
C ILE A 137 4.92 -3.63 30.03
N PHE A 138 5.68 -2.96 29.17
CA PHE A 138 5.65 -1.50 29.05
C PHE A 138 4.25 -0.99 28.71
N LEU A 139 3.58 -1.60 27.74
CA LEU A 139 2.21 -1.25 27.36
C LEU A 139 1.24 -1.48 28.52
N ALA A 140 1.35 -2.61 29.21
CA ALA A 140 0.53 -2.90 30.39
C ALA A 140 0.73 -1.87 31.50
N VAL A 141 1.97 -1.53 31.85
CA VAL A 141 2.28 -0.50 32.87
C VAL A 141 1.76 0.87 32.43
N SER A 142 1.96 1.26 31.18
CA SER A 142 1.45 2.53 30.63
C SER A 142 -0.07 2.62 30.75
N VAL A 143 -0.78 1.54 30.37
CA VAL A 143 -2.24 1.50 30.40
C VAL A 143 -2.78 1.44 31.82
N MET A 144 -2.17 0.67 32.71
CA MET A 144 -2.60 0.63 34.12
C MET A 144 -2.40 1.97 34.83
N TRP A 145 -1.31 2.68 34.52
CA TRP A 145 -1.00 3.94 35.21
C TRP A 145 -1.71 5.15 34.58
N LYS A 146 -1.71 5.25 33.25
CA LYS A 146 -2.18 6.43 32.52
C LYS A 146 -3.42 6.18 31.66
N GLN A 147 -4.02 4.99 31.74
CA GLN A 147 -5.24 4.62 30.98
C GLN A 147 -5.05 4.70 29.45
N GLY A 148 -3.82 4.60 28.97
CA GLY A 148 -3.51 4.66 27.55
C GLY A 148 -2.06 4.34 27.24
N PHE A 149 -1.71 4.38 25.96
CA PHE A 149 -0.37 4.10 25.47
C PHE A 149 -0.02 4.96 24.26
N ILE A 150 1.28 5.08 24.01
CA ILE A 150 1.81 5.80 22.86
C ILE A 150 1.75 4.91 21.62
N PHE A 151 1.28 5.47 20.51
CA PHE A 151 1.25 4.80 19.21
C PHE A 151 1.79 5.74 18.11
N PRO A 152 2.44 5.23 17.05
CA PRO A 152 2.84 6.05 15.92
C PRO A 152 1.62 6.66 15.23
N GLY A 153 1.60 7.98 15.08
CA GLY A 153 0.52 8.70 14.41
C GLY A 153 0.64 8.63 12.88
N GLY A 154 -0.42 9.08 12.19
CA GLY A 154 -0.54 8.96 10.73
C GLY A 154 0.57 9.67 9.97
N ALA A 155 1.02 10.84 10.45
CA ALA A 155 2.09 11.59 9.83
C ALA A 155 3.42 10.81 9.86
N LEU A 156 3.74 10.17 11.00
CA LEU A 156 4.96 9.37 11.13
C LEU A 156 4.91 8.13 10.25
N ILE A 157 3.80 7.40 10.26
CA ILE A 157 3.62 6.19 9.45
C ILE A 157 3.68 6.56 7.96
N GLY A 158 2.93 7.57 7.54
CA GLY A 158 2.90 8.06 6.17
C GLY A 158 4.28 8.53 5.68
N ALA A 159 4.99 9.34 6.48
CA ALA A 159 6.34 9.80 6.15
C ALA A 159 7.32 8.62 6.04
N THR A 160 7.27 7.68 6.99
CA THR A 160 8.13 6.49 6.98
C THR A 160 7.87 5.63 5.74
N MET A 161 6.61 5.39 5.39
CA MET A 161 6.23 4.69 4.16
C MET A 161 6.69 5.44 2.92
N GLY A 162 6.57 6.77 2.88
CA GLY A 162 7.00 7.60 1.75
C GLY A 162 8.51 7.51 1.52
N VAL A 163 9.30 7.65 2.59
CA VAL A 163 10.76 7.48 2.54
C VAL A 163 11.13 6.04 2.13
N ASN A 164 10.46 5.03 2.68
CA ASN A 164 10.69 3.63 2.36
C ASN A 164 10.42 3.34 0.87
N LEU A 165 9.29 3.82 0.35
CA LEU A 165 8.90 3.66 -1.05
C LEU A 165 9.91 4.35 -1.98
N LEU A 166 10.27 5.60 -1.68
CA LEU A 166 11.26 6.34 -2.46
C LEU A 166 12.62 5.64 -2.48
N ALA A 167 13.11 5.23 -1.31
CA ALA A 167 14.39 4.55 -1.17
C ALA A 167 14.41 3.18 -1.90
N ALA A 168 13.29 2.45 -1.88
CA ALA A 168 13.13 1.22 -2.64
C ALA A 168 13.23 1.47 -4.16
N HIS A 169 12.60 2.53 -4.66
CA HIS A 169 12.67 2.94 -6.08
C HIS A 169 14.08 3.33 -6.52
N LEU A 170 14.79 4.09 -5.69
CA LEU A 170 16.16 4.53 -6.00
C LEU A 170 17.18 3.38 -6.02
N THR A 171 16.95 2.30 -5.26
CA THR A 171 17.93 1.22 -5.08
C THR A 171 17.65 -0.04 -5.88
N ARG A 172 16.38 -0.50 -5.95
CA ARG A 172 16.03 -1.82 -6.48
C ARG A 172 15.49 -1.82 -7.91
N TYR A 173 14.87 -0.73 -8.34
CA TYR A 173 14.12 -0.68 -9.60
C TYR A 173 14.87 0.12 -10.65
N LYS A 174 15.90 -0.50 -11.24
CA LYS A 174 16.71 0.11 -12.31
C LYS A 174 16.04 -0.10 -13.68
N ILE A 175 16.12 0.92 -14.53
CA ILE A 175 15.69 0.83 -15.93
C ILE A 175 16.57 -0.19 -16.65
N ARG A 176 15.95 -1.14 -17.36
CA ARG A 176 16.64 -2.21 -18.09
C ARG A 176 16.75 -1.95 -19.59
N ALA A 177 15.92 -1.05 -20.12
CA ALA A 177 15.92 -0.68 -21.52
C ALA A 177 17.19 0.10 -21.93
N LYS A 178 17.63 -0.08 -23.17
CA LYS A 178 18.73 0.64 -23.81
C LYS A 178 18.35 1.05 -25.24
N GLY A 179 19.05 2.03 -25.80
CA GLY A 179 18.87 2.47 -27.21
C GLY A 179 17.45 2.97 -27.50
N ASN A 180 16.93 2.66 -28.69
CA ASN A 180 15.61 3.13 -29.16
C ASN A 180 14.46 2.71 -28.22
N ARG A 181 14.56 1.53 -27.59
CA ARG A 181 13.54 1.07 -26.65
C ARG A 181 13.48 1.95 -25.39
N LEU A 182 14.62 2.48 -24.93
CA LEU A 182 14.65 3.44 -23.82
C LEU A 182 13.96 4.74 -24.23
N ALA A 183 14.28 5.28 -25.42
CA ALA A 183 13.68 6.51 -25.92
C ALA A 183 12.15 6.37 -26.08
N ILE A 184 11.68 5.30 -26.72
CA ILE A 184 10.24 5.03 -26.89
C ILE A 184 9.58 4.84 -25.53
N GLY A 185 10.20 4.07 -24.62
CA GLY A 185 9.69 3.87 -23.27
C GLY A 185 9.53 5.17 -22.49
N LEU A 186 10.52 6.06 -22.54
CA LEU A 186 10.47 7.37 -21.91
C LEU A 186 9.40 8.27 -22.53
N ALA A 187 9.31 8.31 -23.87
CA ALA A 187 8.28 9.07 -24.56
C ALA A 187 6.87 8.59 -24.20
N TRP A 188 6.66 7.27 -24.13
CA TRP A 188 5.38 6.68 -23.75
C TRP A 188 5.02 6.92 -22.29
N SER A 189 6.01 6.84 -21.39
CA SER A 189 5.83 7.21 -19.98
C SER A 189 5.50 8.69 -19.83
N ALA A 190 6.13 9.58 -20.59
CA ALA A 190 5.81 11.01 -20.60
C ALA A 190 4.37 11.27 -21.09
N ALA A 191 3.95 10.61 -22.18
CA ALA A 191 2.58 10.68 -22.67
C ALA A 191 1.57 10.18 -21.60
N GLY A 192 1.89 9.09 -20.90
CA GLY A 192 1.10 8.59 -19.78
C GLY A 192 0.99 9.59 -18.63
N LEU A 193 2.09 10.26 -18.25
CA LEU A 193 2.10 11.29 -17.21
C LEU A 193 1.24 12.51 -17.61
N VAL A 194 1.34 12.95 -18.86
CA VAL A 194 0.50 14.03 -19.40
C VAL A 194 -0.97 13.61 -19.36
N LEU A 195 -1.29 12.38 -19.77
CA LEU A 195 -2.67 11.87 -19.70
C LEU A 195 -3.18 11.80 -18.26
N THR A 196 -2.37 11.32 -17.30
CA THR A 196 -2.74 11.33 -15.88
C THR A 196 -3.02 12.75 -15.39
N TRP A 197 -2.17 13.72 -15.74
CA TRP A 197 -2.40 15.12 -15.41
C TRP A 197 -3.70 15.65 -16.01
N LEU A 198 -3.98 15.36 -17.30
CA LEU A 198 -5.22 15.76 -17.97
C LEU A 198 -6.47 15.16 -17.30
N VAL A 199 -6.40 13.90 -16.86
CA VAL A 199 -7.50 13.25 -16.13
C VAL A 199 -7.75 13.97 -14.80
N ILE A 200 -6.69 14.27 -14.04
CA ILE A 200 -6.79 14.99 -12.75
C ILE A 200 -7.33 16.42 -12.98
N SER A 201 -6.77 17.16 -13.94
CA SER A 201 -7.14 18.55 -14.20
C SER A 201 -8.55 18.68 -14.76
N SER A 202 -8.99 17.74 -15.61
CA SER A 202 -10.37 17.71 -16.11
C SER A 202 -11.40 17.32 -15.04
N GLY A 203 -10.96 16.60 -14.01
CA GLY A 203 -11.80 16.19 -12.90
C GLY A 203 -12.14 17.29 -11.90
N HIS A 204 -11.30 18.32 -11.76
CA HIS A 204 -11.49 19.37 -10.74
C HIS A 204 -12.37 20.55 -11.23
N ASN A 205 -12.76 20.58 -12.49
CA ASN A 205 -13.54 21.68 -13.06
C ASN A 205 -15.03 21.36 -13.04
N ALA A 206 -15.84 22.15 -12.32
CA ALA A 206 -17.30 22.02 -12.28
C ALA A 206 -17.96 22.14 -13.67
N GLY A 207 -17.33 22.87 -14.60
CA GLY A 207 -17.69 22.94 -16.03
C GLY A 207 -16.92 21.99 -16.96
N GLY A 208 -16.09 21.10 -16.41
CA GLY A 208 -15.28 20.14 -17.17
C GLY A 208 -16.07 18.89 -17.61
N PHE A 209 -15.36 17.90 -18.15
CA PHE A 209 -15.94 16.63 -18.62
C PHE A 209 -16.68 15.80 -17.54
N GLN A 210 -16.60 16.19 -16.27
CA GLN A 210 -17.44 15.64 -15.20
C GLN A 210 -18.86 16.25 -15.17
N GLY A 211 -18.99 17.55 -15.44
CA GLY A 211 -20.27 18.27 -15.44
C GLY A 211 -21.01 18.14 -16.76
N GLN A 212 -20.28 18.08 -17.89
CA GLN A 212 -20.82 17.83 -19.22
C GLN A 212 -19.92 16.82 -19.96
N PRO A 213 -20.21 15.51 -19.87
CA PRO A 213 -19.45 14.51 -20.63
C PRO A 213 -19.60 14.72 -22.13
N PRO A 214 -18.62 14.27 -22.94
CA PRO A 214 -18.69 14.42 -24.40
C PRO A 214 -19.76 13.53 -25.06
N PHE A 215 -20.44 12.69 -24.29
CA PHE A 215 -21.53 11.80 -24.71
C PHE A 215 -22.52 11.63 -23.56
N GLU A 216 -23.74 11.20 -23.85
CA GLU A 216 -24.75 10.96 -22.81
C GLU A 216 -24.35 9.82 -21.87
N TRP A 217 -24.70 9.96 -20.59
CA TRP A 217 -24.44 8.92 -19.58
C TRP A 217 -25.13 7.60 -19.88
N THR A 218 -26.30 7.65 -20.50
CA THR A 218 -27.05 6.49 -21.00
C THR A 218 -26.26 5.76 -22.08
N THR A 219 -25.61 6.49 -23.01
CA THR A 219 -24.72 5.91 -24.03
C THR A 219 -23.50 5.25 -23.41
N LEU A 220 -22.85 5.92 -22.45
CA LEU A 220 -21.72 5.33 -21.70
C LEU A 220 -22.14 4.03 -21.01
N TRP A 221 -23.33 3.99 -20.43
CA TRP A 221 -23.86 2.80 -19.78
C TRP A 221 -24.01 1.63 -20.76
N GLN A 222 -24.49 1.88 -21.98
CA GLN A 222 -24.57 0.84 -23.01
C GLN A 222 -23.19 0.36 -23.44
N TRP A 223 -22.20 1.26 -23.57
CA TRP A 223 -20.82 0.88 -23.90
C TRP A 223 -20.19 0.01 -22.82
N VAL A 224 -20.41 0.32 -21.54
CA VAL A 224 -19.92 -0.49 -20.42
C VAL A 224 -20.56 -1.88 -20.43
N LYS A 225 -21.88 -1.98 -20.63
CA LYS A 225 -22.55 -3.28 -20.77
C LYS A 225 -22.04 -4.06 -21.98
N GLY A 226 -21.81 -3.39 -23.11
CA GLY A 226 -21.24 -3.99 -24.31
C GLY A 226 -19.82 -4.53 -24.09
N LEU A 227 -18.95 -3.73 -23.47
CA LEU A 227 -17.57 -4.13 -23.15
C LEU A 227 -17.54 -5.31 -22.17
N LEU A 228 -18.44 -5.33 -21.18
CA LEU A 228 -18.60 -6.46 -20.26
C LEU A 228 -18.98 -7.74 -21.03
N THR A 229 -19.97 -7.66 -21.93
CA THR A 229 -20.38 -8.79 -22.79
C THR A 229 -19.22 -9.29 -23.65
N ILE A 230 -18.49 -8.38 -24.32
CA ILE A 230 -17.34 -8.73 -25.17
C ILE A 230 -16.25 -9.42 -24.34
N THR A 231 -15.97 -8.91 -23.13
CA THR A 231 -14.97 -9.49 -22.24
C THR A 231 -15.39 -10.88 -21.76
N ALA A 232 -16.66 -11.06 -21.40
CA ALA A 232 -17.22 -12.36 -21.00
C ALA A 232 -17.06 -13.40 -22.12
N LEU A 233 -17.48 -13.05 -23.34
CA LEU A 233 -17.35 -13.93 -24.52
C LEU A 233 -15.89 -14.22 -24.85
N GLY A 234 -15.02 -13.21 -24.79
CA GLY A 234 -13.59 -13.36 -25.03
C GLY A 234 -12.92 -14.32 -24.04
N LEU A 235 -13.28 -14.26 -22.76
CA LEU A 235 -12.75 -15.18 -21.74
C LEU A 235 -13.25 -16.62 -21.93
N ILE A 236 -14.52 -16.81 -22.28
CA ILE A 236 -15.08 -18.13 -22.60
C ILE A 236 -14.36 -18.69 -23.83
N ALA A 237 -14.29 -17.92 -24.92
CA ALA A 237 -13.62 -18.33 -26.14
C ALA A 237 -12.14 -18.67 -25.90
N TYR A 238 -11.42 -17.84 -25.14
CA TYR A 238 -10.03 -18.12 -24.77
C TYR A 238 -9.89 -19.44 -24.01
N GLY A 239 -10.72 -19.66 -22.98
CA GLY A 239 -10.67 -20.88 -22.18
C GLY A 239 -11.01 -22.15 -22.98
N LEU A 240 -11.90 -22.05 -23.97
CA LEU A 240 -12.29 -23.16 -24.83
C LEU A 240 -11.26 -23.47 -25.91
N PHE A 241 -10.77 -22.45 -26.62
CA PHE A 241 -10.02 -22.65 -27.87
C PHE A 241 -8.50 -22.48 -27.73
N VAL A 242 -8.00 -21.81 -26.69
CA VAL A 242 -6.56 -21.56 -26.53
C VAL A 242 -5.93 -22.62 -25.65
N LYS A 243 -4.83 -23.23 -26.13
CA LYS A 243 -3.98 -24.11 -25.32
C LYS A 243 -3.26 -23.28 -24.25
N ALA A 244 -3.63 -23.48 -22.99
CA ALA A 244 -3.01 -22.79 -21.87
C ALA A 244 -1.77 -23.53 -21.34
N SER A 245 -0.83 -22.76 -20.76
CA SER A 245 0.39 -23.28 -20.15
C SER A 245 0.16 -24.04 -18.84
N THR A 246 -0.97 -23.80 -18.16
CA THR A 246 -1.30 -24.45 -16.88
C THR A 246 -2.74 -24.93 -16.89
N ARG A 247 -2.99 -26.11 -16.28
CA ARG A 247 -4.31 -26.78 -16.27
C ARG A 247 -5.44 -25.94 -15.65
N TYR A 248 -5.12 -24.98 -14.79
CA TYR A 248 -6.10 -24.14 -14.09
C TYR A 248 -6.53 -22.91 -14.88
N VAL A 249 -5.74 -22.46 -15.86
CA VAL A 249 -6.03 -21.21 -16.59
C VAL A 249 -7.33 -21.33 -17.37
N ARG A 250 -7.52 -22.42 -18.11
CA ARG A 250 -8.73 -22.66 -18.91
C ARG A 250 -10.02 -22.65 -18.07
N PRO A 251 -10.17 -23.48 -17.01
CA PRO A 251 -11.38 -23.46 -16.21
C PRO A 251 -11.60 -22.12 -15.50
N ILE A 252 -10.54 -21.44 -15.04
CA ILE A 252 -10.66 -20.10 -14.44
C ILE A 252 -11.19 -19.08 -15.45
N CYS A 253 -10.66 -19.07 -16.68
CA CYS A 253 -11.14 -18.17 -17.74
C CYS A 253 -12.59 -18.45 -18.11
N VAL A 254 -12.97 -19.72 -18.30
CA VAL A 254 -14.37 -20.08 -18.60
C VAL A 254 -15.29 -19.71 -17.45
N ALA A 255 -14.94 -20.05 -16.21
CA ALA A 255 -15.76 -19.72 -15.04
C ALA A 255 -15.93 -18.21 -14.87
N SER A 256 -14.85 -17.43 -15.02
CA SER A 256 -14.90 -15.97 -14.97
C SER A 256 -15.75 -15.40 -16.10
N GLY A 257 -15.60 -15.93 -17.31
CA GLY A 257 -16.38 -15.51 -18.46
C GLY A 257 -17.87 -15.84 -18.32
N LEU A 258 -18.22 -17.00 -17.76
CA LEU A 258 -19.61 -17.36 -17.45
C LEU A 258 -20.21 -16.46 -16.37
N LEU A 259 -19.45 -16.15 -15.32
CA LEU A 259 -19.88 -15.22 -14.28
C LEU A 259 -20.15 -13.82 -14.85
N LEU A 260 -19.20 -13.27 -15.62
CA LEU A 260 -19.39 -11.97 -16.28
C LEU A 260 -20.52 -12.02 -17.31
N GLY A 261 -20.70 -13.14 -18.00
CA GLY A 261 -21.79 -13.37 -18.94
C GLY A 261 -23.16 -13.36 -18.25
N ALA A 262 -23.29 -14.00 -17.09
CA ALA A 262 -24.50 -13.97 -16.29
C ALA A 262 -24.84 -12.54 -15.82
N ILE A 263 -23.83 -11.80 -15.35
CA ILE A 263 -23.98 -10.38 -14.99
C ILE A 263 -24.40 -9.56 -16.20
N ALA A 264 -23.76 -9.76 -17.37
CA ALA A 264 -24.12 -9.06 -18.59
C ALA A 264 -25.56 -9.35 -19.02
N ILE A 265 -25.98 -10.62 -19.04
CA ILE A 265 -27.37 -11.02 -19.37
C ILE A 265 -28.36 -10.33 -18.42
N TRP A 266 -28.08 -10.32 -17.12
CA TRP A 266 -28.91 -9.64 -16.13
C TRP A 266 -28.98 -8.12 -16.37
N LEU A 267 -27.85 -7.46 -16.67
CA LEU A 267 -27.81 -6.03 -16.98
C LEU A 267 -28.57 -5.68 -18.28
N TRP A 268 -28.53 -6.56 -19.27
CA TRP A 268 -29.29 -6.38 -20.51
C TRP A 268 -30.79 -6.62 -20.31
N SER A 269 -31.19 -7.63 -19.53
CA SER A 269 -32.60 -7.95 -19.28
C SER A 269 -33.31 -6.91 -18.41
N THR A 270 -32.59 -6.27 -17.48
CA THR A 270 -33.12 -5.23 -16.58
C THR A 270 -33.12 -3.82 -17.19
N GLY A 271 -32.50 -3.64 -18.36
CA GLY A 271 -32.58 -2.41 -19.16
C GLY A 271 -32.02 -1.18 -18.44
N THR A 272 -32.89 -0.22 -18.13
CA THR A 272 -32.55 1.06 -17.47
C THR A 272 -32.72 1.02 -15.95
N SER A 273 -33.37 0.00 -15.39
CA SER A 273 -33.61 -0.10 -13.93
C SER A 273 -32.31 -0.27 -13.12
N THR A 274 -31.24 -0.73 -13.77
CA THR A 274 -29.90 -0.89 -13.18
C THR A 274 -28.97 0.28 -13.48
N TYR A 275 -29.47 1.37 -14.05
CA TYR A 275 -28.69 2.58 -14.28
C TYR A 275 -28.23 3.19 -12.96
N LEU A 276 -26.94 3.50 -12.85
CA LEU A 276 -26.28 3.93 -11.61
C LEU A 276 -26.63 5.36 -11.16
N GLY A 277 -27.50 6.06 -11.90
CA GLY A 277 -27.74 7.48 -11.73
C GLY A 277 -26.57 8.35 -12.20
N ASN A 278 -26.81 9.64 -12.41
CA ASN A 278 -25.78 10.54 -12.97
C ASN A 278 -24.54 10.63 -12.09
N SER A 279 -24.69 10.60 -10.76
CA SER A 279 -23.57 10.61 -9.82
C SER A 279 -22.74 9.33 -9.90
N GLY A 280 -23.37 8.15 -9.96
CA GLY A 280 -22.65 6.89 -10.15
C GLY A 280 -21.94 6.81 -11.50
N MET A 281 -22.55 7.35 -12.55
CA MET A 281 -21.93 7.41 -13.88
C MET A 281 -20.70 8.34 -13.93
N ARG A 282 -20.70 9.45 -13.20
CA ARG A 282 -19.51 10.30 -13.05
C ARG A 282 -18.34 9.55 -12.40
N VAL A 283 -18.61 8.79 -11.34
CA VAL A 283 -17.59 7.96 -10.67
C VAL A 283 -17.06 6.89 -11.63
N LEU A 284 -17.96 6.17 -12.31
CA LEU A 284 -17.59 5.15 -13.28
C LEU A 284 -16.72 5.71 -14.41
N TRP A 285 -17.06 6.91 -14.91
CA TRP A 285 -16.28 7.60 -15.92
C TRP A 285 -14.86 7.93 -15.45
N GLN A 286 -14.70 8.43 -14.22
CA GLN A 286 -13.38 8.70 -13.65
C GLN A 286 -12.54 7.44 -13.47
N LEU A 287 -13.16 6.33 -13.05
CA LEU A 287 -12.49 5.03 -12.96
C LEU A 287 -12.01 4.54 -14.34
N ILE A 288 -12.81 4.72 -15.39
CA ILE A 288 -12.42 4.39 -16.77
C ILE A 288 -11.23 5.24 -17.21
N LEU A 289 -11.30 6.56 -17.06
CA LEU A 289 -10.23 7.48 -17.44
C LEU A 289 -8.92 7.20 -16.69
N ALA A 290 -9.00 6.98 -15.38
CA ALA A 290 -7.83 6.63 -14.56
C ALA A 290 -7.24 5.27 -14.98
N THR A 291 -8.09 4.29 -15.32
CA THR A 291 -7.64 2.99 -15.82
C THR A 291 -6.92 3.12 -17.17
N LEU A 292 -7.46 3.92 -18.09
CA LEU A 292 -6.83 4.18 -19.39
C LEU A 292 -5.47 4.86 -19.23
N ALA A 293 -5.37 5.88 -18.37
CA ALA A 293 -4.09 6.51 -18.04
C ALA A 293 -3.09 5.51 -17.43
N GLY A 294 -3.56 4.64 -16.53
CA GLY A 294 -2.78 3.57 -15.94
C GLY A 294 -2.26 2.55 -16.97
N ILE A 295 -3.06 2.18 -17.97
CA ILE A 295 -2.65 1.29 -19.07
C ILE A 295 -1.55 1.93 -19.92
N VAL A 296 -1.68 3.21 -20.26
CA VAL A 296 -0.64 3.93 -21.03
C VAL A 296 0.68 3.96 -20.25
N LEU A 297 0.63 4.30 -18.96
CA LEU A 297 1.80 4.25 -18.08
C LEU A 297 2.38 2.83 -17.97
N LEU A 298 1.52 1.80 -17.92
CA LEU A 298 1.95 0.41 -17.90
C LEU A 298 2.69 0.01 -19.17
N ILE A 299 2.24 0.44 -20.35
CA ILE A 299 2.95 0.18 -21.61
C ILE A 299 4.35 0.81 -21.56
N GLY A 300 4.46 2.07 -21.14
CA GLY A 300 5.76 2.74 -20.96
C GLY A 300 6.65 2.01 -19.95
N ALA A 301 6.08 1.61 -18.81
CA ALA A 301 6.79 0.86 -17.79
C ALA A 301 7.24 -0.53 -18.27
N VAL A 302 6.45 -1.23 -19.09
CA VAL A 302 6.82 -2.53 -19.70
C VAL A 302 8.00 -2.36 -20.65
N LEU A 303 8.04 -1.27 -21.41
CA LEU A 303 9.17 -0.95 -22.27
C LEU A 303 10.45 -0.70 -21.45
N LEU A 304 10.36 0.01 -20.33
CA LEU A 304 11.49 0.41 -19.50
C LEU A 304 11.98 -0.67 -18.51
N PHE A 305 11.06 -1.39 -17.87
CA PHE A 305 11.32 -2.26 -16.71
C PHE A 305 10.95 -3.74 -16.93
N TYR A 306 10.34 -4.09 -18.07
CA TYR A 306 9.95 -5.46 -18.42
C TYR A 306 9.06 -6.11 -17.36
N GLN A 307 9.46 -7.26 -16.79
CA GLN A 307 8.71 -8.03 -15.80
C GLN A 307 8.41 -7.25 -14.51
N ARG A 308 9.15 -6.17 -14.22
CA ARG A 308 8.95 -5.35 -13.02
C ARG A 308 8.01 -4.17 -13.25
N ALA A 309 7.51 -3.98 -14.47
CA ALA A 309 6.69 -2.83 -14.84
C ALA A 309 5.44 -2.66 -13.96
N GLY A 310 4.70 -3.74 -13.73
CA GLY A 310 3.48 -3.68 -12.91
C GLY A 310 3.76 -3.19 -11.49
N VAL A 311 4.84 -3.70 -10.86
CA VAL A 311 5.26 -3.25 -9.52
C VAL A 311 5.62 -1.76 -9.53
N VAL A 312 6.33 -1.29 -10.56
CA VAL A 312 6.70 0.12 -10.68
C VAL A 312 5.46 1.01 -10.81
N VAL A 313 4.52 0.68 -11.68
CA VAL A 313 3.29 1.48 -11.85
C VAL A 313 2.46 1.52 -10.57
N LEU A 314 2.31 0.38 -9.89
CA LEU A 314 1.55 0.32 -8.63
C LEU A 314 2.19 1.18 -7.54
N HIS A 315 3.49 1.09 -7.34
CA HIS A 315 4.16 1.88 -6.30
C HIS A 315 4.20 3.37 -6.64
N MET A 316 4.38 3.74 -7.90
CA MET A 316 4.30 5.14 -8.33
C MET A 316 2.86 5.68 -8.14
N GLY A 317 1.83 4.87 -8.41
CA GLY A 317 0.43 5.22 -8.13
C GLY A 317 0.16 5.40 -6.64
N ILE A 318 0.63 4.48 -5.79
CA ILE A 318 0.55 4.63 -4.33
C ILE A 318 1.30 5.89 -3.88
N GLY A 319 2.49 6.15 -4.41
CA GLY A 319 3.25 7.37 -4.14
C GLY A 319 2.48 8.64 -4.52
N LEU A 320 1.78 8.64 -5.67
CA LEU A 320 0.93 9.75 -6.08
C LEU A 320 -0.26 9.96 -5.14
N LEU A 321 -0.91 8.88 -4.68
CA LEU A 321 -1.98 8.96 -3.68
C LEU A 321 -1.47 9.53 -2.34
N MET A 322 -0.31 9.07 -1.88
CA MET A 322 0.32 9.58 -0.66
C MET A 322 0.70 11.05 -0.78
N PHE A 323 1.27 11.45 -1.92
CA PHE A 323 1.56 12.85 -2.21
C PHE A 323 0.28 13.69 -2.27
N GLY A 324 -0.79 13.19 -2.89
CA GLY A 324 -2.07 13.87 -2.96
C GLY A 324 -2.65 14.14 -1.57
N GLN A 325 -2.59 13.18 -0.66
CA GLN A 325 -3.04 13.37 0.73
C GLN A 325 -2.20 14.41 1.48
N TRP A 326 -0.88 14.36 1.31
CA TRP A 326 0.01 15.38 1.89
C TRP A 326 -0.24 16.78 1.29
N PHE A 327 -0.47 16.86 -0.02
CA PHE A 327 -0.75 18.11 -0.71
C PHE A 327 -2.07 18.73 -0.21
N VAL A 328 -3.16 17.96 -0.18
CA VAL A 328 -4.46 18.41 0.33
C VAL A 328 -4.32 18.86 1.79
N TYR A 329 -3.61 18.11 2.62
CA TYR A 329 -3.36 18.48 4.00
C TYR A 329 -2.67 19.85 4.19
N GLN A 330 -1.84 20.28 3.23
CA GLN A 330 -1.12 21.56 3.31
C GLN A 330 -1.87 22.75 2.72
N TYR A 331 -2.67 22.53 1.68
CA TYR A 331 -3.19 23.61 0.85
C TYR A 331 -4.71 23.70 0.84
N ASP A 332 -5.42 22.65 1.26
CA ASP A 332 -6.87 22.66 1.27
C ASP A 332 -7.39 23.32 2.55
N VAL A 333 -8.31 24.28 2.38
CA VAL A 333 -9.06 24.89 3.48
C VAL A 333 -10.40 24.19 3.50
N GLU A 334 -10.50 23.14 4.31
CA GLU A 334 -11.73 22.37 4.48
C GLU A 334 -12.82 23.30 5.06
N GLU A 335 -13.89 23.57 4.30
CA GLU A 335 -15.08 24.25 4.81
C GLU A 335 -15.68 23.39 5.93
N GLN A 336 -15.47 23.82 7.18
CA GLN A 336 -16.20 23.25 8.30
C GLN A 336 -17.68 23.60 8.11
N MET A 337 -18.52 22.59 7.93
CA MET A 337 -19.97 22.79 8.00
C MET A 337 -20.30 23.25 9.42
N THR A 338 -20.50 24.55 9.60
CA THR A 338 -20.92 25.17 10.87
C THR A 338 -22.35 24.80 11.24
#